data_AF-A0A3N2MPT3-F1
#
_entry.id   AF-A0A3N2MPT3-F1
#
_cell.length_a   1.000
_cell.length_b   1.000
_cell.length_c   1.000
_cell.angle_alpha   90.00
_cell.angle_beta   90.00
_cell.angle_gamma   90.00
#
_symmetry.space_group_name_H-M   'P 1'
#
loop_
_entity.id
_entity.type
_entity.pdbx_description
1 polymer ?
#
loop_
_entity_poly.entity_id
_entity_poly.type
_entity_poly.pdbx_seq_one_letter_code
_entity_poly.pdbx_strand_id
1 'polypeptide(L)'
;MIGSLQSLRGIFAIMIFLHHFPINGKGWFDAGGPCGVDFFLILSGFVLCVGYENKVLSSDFHYRHFIFKRLIRVYPLHIFCLLNWLIIQIIATLLNFNVILKLIPNIVLLQSWFPFQSIYFSGNAVSWCLSDLMFFYCAFPFLIRIFVKNRKKAVYSMGIIVSAYLVLINIIPQDKIHYIVYICPLTRLIDFIIGMLLWQLYISIESSVFVKQITDMHISFRTLIEIIPLLILGIAICIYPYIAECYSPCAWWWMPMAILILTLTVFNKSGGGYFHTAQ
;
A
#
# COMPACT_ATOMS: atom_id res chain seq x y z
N MET A 1 6.11 -17.29 -1.26
CA MET A 1 5.67 -15.96 -0.80
C MET A 1 5.82 -15.96 0.73
N ILE A 2 6.30 -14.87 1.33
CA ILE A 2 6.55 -14.78 2.79
C ILE A 2 5.23 -15.06 3.54
N GLY A 3 5.19 -16.11 4.36
CA GLY A 3 3.95 -16.63 4.95
C GLY A 3 3.33 -15.65 5.95
N SER A 4 4.15 -15.03 6.78
CA SER A 4 3.75 -14.00 7.76
C SER A 4 3.07 -12.79 7.10
N LEU A 5 3.60 -12.33 5.96
CA LEU A 5 3.02 -11.23 5.20
C LEU A 5 1.68 -11.61 4.52
N GLN A 6 1.39 -12.90 4.31
CA GLN A 6 0.06 -13.33 3.85
C GLN A 6 -0.98 -13.25 4.96
N SER A 7 -0.64 -13.72 6.15
CA SER A 7 -1.53 -13.62 7.31
C SER A 7 -1.87 -12.16 7.60
N LEU A 8 -0.87 -11.26 7.54
CA LEU A 8 -1.11 -9.82 7.72
C LEU A 8 -2.02 -9.22 6.66
N ARG A 9 -1.93 -9.62 5.39
CA ARG A 9 -2.88 -9.15 4.36
C ARG A 9 -4.33 -9.47 4.75
N GLY A 10 -4.58 -10.65 5.34
CA GLY A 10 -5.90 -11.00 5.87
C GLY A 10 -6.33 -10.07 7.00
N ILE A 11 -5.45 -9.83 7.97
CA ILE A 11 -5.72 -8.95 9.12
C ILE A 11 -6.02 -7.51 8.66
N PHE A 12 -5.19 -6.93 7.80
CA PHE A 12 -5.40 -5.57 7.29
C PHE A 12 -6.64 -5.46 6.39
N ALA A 13 -7.00 -6.50 5.63
CA ALA A 13 -8.25 -6.52 4.89
C ALA A 13 -9.47 -6.47 5.83
N ILE A 14 -9.42 -7.18 6.97
CA ILE A 14 -10.47 -7.11 8.00
C ILE A 14 -10.51 -5.71 8.63
N MET A 15 -9.36 -5.10 8.93
CA MET A 15 -9.30 -3.72 9.47
C MET A 15 -9.95 -2.71 8.52
N ILE A 16 -9.70 -2.80 7.21
CA ILE A 16 -10.34 -1.96 6.20
C ILE A 16 -11.85 -2.22 6.15
N PHE A 17 -12.27 -3.49 6.24
CA PHE A 17 -13.68 -3.85 6.27
C PHE A 17 -14.39 -3.23 7.48
N LEU A 18 -13.81 -3.35 8.69
CA LEU A 18 -14.37 -2.78 9.91
C LEU A 18 -14.46 -1.24 9.91
N HIS A 19 -13.57 -0.58 9.15
CA HIS A 19 -13.68 0.85 8.90
C HIS A 19 -14.92 1.21 8.06
N HIS A 20 -15.23 0.41 7.04
CA HIS A 20 -16.34 0.66 6.10
C HIS A 20 -17.67 0.01 6.50
N PHE A 21 -17.71 -0.76 7.59
CA PHE A 21 -18.92 -1.39 8.12
C PHE A 21 -19.44 -0.58 9.32
N PRO A 22 -20.23 0.50 9.09
CA PRO A 22 -20.70 1.33 10.17
C PRO A 22 -21.79 0.63 10.98
N ILE A 23 -21.70 0.73 12.31
CA ILE A 23 -22.85 0.49 13.20
C ILE A 23 -23.17 1.84 13.85
N ASN A 24 -24.42 2.28 13.73
CA ASN A 24 -24.87 3.60 14.17
C ASN A 24 -24.16 4.78 13.47
N GLY A 25 -23.77 4.60 12.20
CA GLY A 25 -23.19 5.66 11.38
C GLY A 25 -21.70 5.95 11.61
N LYS A 26 -21.03 5.20 12.50
CA LYS A 26 -19.57 5.25 12.68
C LYS A 26 -18.95 3.88 12.41
N GLY A 27 -17.78 3.87 11.76
CA GLY A 27 -16.99 2.65 11.56
C GLY A 27 -16.56 2.08 12.91
N TRP A 28 -16.41 0.75 12.99
CA TRP A 28 -15.92 0.10 14.22
C TRP A 28 -14.45 0.42 14.49
N PHE A 29 -13.70 0.76 13.44
CA PHE A 29 -12.27 0.94 13.51
C PHE A 29 -11.78 2.03 12.56
N ASP A 30 -11.81 3.27 13.02
CA ASP A 30 -11.50 4.46 12.20
C ASP A 30 -10.07 4.42 11.62
N ALA A 31 -9.09 3.96 12.40
CA ALA A 31 -7.71 3.80 11.92
C ALA A 31 -7.57 2.74 10.82
N GLY A 32 -8.51 1.80 10.71
CA GLY A 32 -8.41 0.63 9.85
C GLY A 32 -8.34 0.93 8.35
N GLY A 33 -9.03 1.99 7.92
CA GLY A 33 -8.98 2.46 6.53
C GLY A 33 -7.57 2.93 6.15
N PRO A 34 -7.10 4.06 6.70
CA PRO A 34 -5.78 4.60 6.38
C PRO A 34 -4.62 3.62 6.59
N CYS A 35 -4.59 2.99 7.76
CA CYS A 35 -3.56 2.03 8.16
C CYS A 35 -3.47 0.84 7.19
N GLY A 36 -4.63 0.28 6.80
CA GLY A 36 -4.69 -0.84 5.87
C GLY A 36 -4.28 -0.46 4.45
N VAL A 37 -4.74 0.69 3.95
CA VAL A 37 -4.35 1.14 2.60
C VAL A 37 -2.83 1.33 2.52
N ASP A 38 -2.22 2.01 3.50
CA ASP A 38 -0.77 2.22 3.54
C ASP A 38 0.01 0.92 3.58
N PHE A 39 -0.44 -0.03 4.42
CA PHE A 39 0.13 -1.37 4.45
C PHE A 39 0.13 -2.01 3.06
N PHE A 40 -1.01 -1.99 2.35
CA PHE A 40 -1.11 -2.61 1.03
C PHE A 40 -0.28 -1.89 -0.04
N LEU A 41 -0.18 -0.57 0.00
CA LEU A 41 0.62 0.19 -0.97
C LEU A 41 2.12 -0.02 -0.78
N ILE A 42 2.61 0.08 0.45
CA ILE A 42 4.02 -0.19 0.80
C ILE A 42 4.35 -1.65 0.49
N LEU A 43 3.50 -2.59 0.92
CA LEU A 43 3.72 -4.01 0.64
C LEU A 43 3.69 -4.33 -0.86
N SER A 44 2.90 -3.61 -1.65
CA SER A 44 2.86 -3.80 -3.11
C SER A 44 4.19 -3.43 -3.76
N GLY A 45 4.80 -2.31 -3.38
CA GLY A 45 6.13 -1.92 -3.85
C GLY A 45 7.20 -2.94 -3.46
N PHE A 46 7.16 -3.40 -2.22
CA PHE A 46 8.07 -4.41 -1.68
C PHE A 46 7.97 -5.74 -2.44
N VAL A 47 6.78 -6.35 -2.49
CA VAL A 47 6.57 -7.67 -3.12
C VAL A 47 6.81 -7.62 -4.64
N LEU A 48 6.56 -6.48 -5.27
CA LEU A 48 6.83 -6.34 -6.70
C LEU A 48 8.34 -6.34 -6.99
N CYS A 49 9.15 -5.72 -6.14
CA CYS A 49 10.61 -5.84 -6.25
C CYS A 49 11.06 -7.30 -6.05
N VAL A 50 10.59 -7.96 -4.98
CA VAL A 50 10.89 -9.39 -4.69
C VAL A 50 10.68 -10.27 -5.93
N GLY A 51 9.56 -10.10 -6.65
CA GLY A 51 9.19 -10.99 -7.75
C GLY A 51 9.66 -10.57 -9.14
N TYR A 52 9.98 -9.29 -9.35
CA TYR A 52 10.18 -8.71 -10.68
C TYR A 52 11.40 -7.82 -10.84
N GLU A 53 12.16 -7.46 -9.80
CA GLU A 53 13.37 -6.62 -9.96
C GLU A 53 14.34 -7.22 -10.98
N ASN A 54 14.82 -8.44 -10.74
CA ASN A 54 15.76 -9.12 -11.66
C ASN A 54 15.17 -9.29 -13.07
N LYS A 55 13.86 -9.52 -13.18
CA LYS A 55 13.17 -9.66 -14.48
C LYS A 55 13.06 -8.35 -15.24
N VAL A 56 12.95 -7.21 -14.56
CA VAL A 56 12.90 -5.89 -15.19
C VAL A 56 14.28 -5.46 -15.69
N LEU A 57 15.33 -5.90 -14.99
CA LEU A 57 16.73 -5.61 -15.31
C LEU A 57 17.31 -6.53 -16.40
N SER A 58 16.72 -7.70 -16.62
CA SER A 58 17.11 -8.59 -17.72
C SER A 58 16.75 -8.01 -19.10
N SER A 59 17.51 -8.38 -20.13
CA SER A 59 17.27 -8.00 -21.54
C SER A 59 15.89 -8.41 -22.05
N ASP A 60 15.34 -9.51 -21.53
CA ASP A 60 14.13 -10.15 -22.04
C ASP A 60 12.84 -9.56 -21.40
N PHE A 61 12.95 -8.39 -20.77
CA PHE A 61 11.81 -7.77 -20.11
C PHE A 61 10.78 -7.22 -21.11
N HIS A 62 9.62 -7.87 -21.17
CA HIS A 62 8.48 -7.39 -21.96
C HIS A 62 7.49 -6.59 -21.10
N TYR A 63 7.50 -5.26 -21.23
CA TYR A 63 6.62 -4.35 -20.49
C TYR A 63 5.12 -4.66 -20.69
N ARG A 64 4.70 -4.94 -21.93
CA ARG A 64 3.28 -5.25 -22.23
C ARG A 64 2.79 -6.49 -21.50
N HIS A 65 3.59 -7.56 -21.52
CA HIS A 65 3.29 -8.80 -20.80
C HIS A 65 3.24 -8.59 -19.29
N PHE A 66 4.17 -7.79 -18.77
CA PHE A 66 4.19 -7.40 -17.37
C PHE A 66 2.86 -6.73 -16.98
N ILE A 67 2.42 -5.68 -17.69
CA ILE A 67 1.17 -4.97 -17.38
C ILE A 67 -0.06 -5.87 -17.55
N PHE A 68 -0.12 -6.66 -18.62
CA PHE A 68 -1.24 -7.56 -18.89
C PHE A 68 -1.51 -8.54 -17.73
N LYS A 69 -0.45 -9.10 -17.13
CA LYS A 69 -0.59 -9.96 -15.93
C LYS A 69 -1.21 -9.24 -14.73
N ARG A 70 -1.03 -7.92 -14.59
CA ARG A 70 -1.64 -7.14 -13.50
C ARG A 70 -3.09 -6.81 -13.84
N LEU A 71 -3.37 -6.47 -15.09
CA LEU A 71 -4.73 -6.24 -15.58
C LEU A 71 -5.62 -7.45 -15.33
N ILE A 72 -5.20 -8.67 -15.71
CA ILE A 72 -5.99 -9.89 -15.48
C ILE A 72 -6.26 -10.13 -13.99
N ARG A 73 -5.33 -9.76 -13.11
CA ARG A 73 -5.52 -9.95 -11.67
C ARG A 73 -6.53 -8.95 -11.08
N VAL A 74 -6.61 -7.76 -11.64
CA VAL A 74 -7.33 -6.61 -11.08
C VAL A 74 -8.71 -6.40 -11.71
N TYR A 75 -8.77 -6.43 -13.03
CA TYR A 75 -9.95 -6.05 -13.80
C TYR A 75 -11.17 -6.95 -13.57
N PRO A 76 -11.07 -8.29 -13.47
CA PRO A 76 -12.25 -9.14 -13.33
C PRO A 76 -13.13 -8.76 -12.13
N LEU A 77 -12.48 -8.57 -10.96
CA LEU A 77 -13.19 -8.17 -9.76
C LEU A 77 -13.68 -6.71 -9.84
N HIS A 78 -12.86 -5.81 -10.39
CA HIS A 78 -13.24 -4.40 -10.54
C HIS A 78 -14.47 -4.22 -11.43
N ILE A 79 -14.48 -4.85 -12.60
CA ILE A 79 -15.61 -4.81 -13.53
C ILE A 79 -16.85 -5.46 -12.90
N PHE A 80 -16.70 -6.58 -12.19
CA PHE A 80 -17.81 -7.17 -11.46
C PHE A 80 -18.44 -6.20 -10.45
N CYS A 81 -17.63 -5.54 -9.61
CA CYS A 81 -18.12 -4.53 -8.67
C CYS A 81 -18.74 -3.32 -9.38
N LEU A 82 -18.13 -2.85 -10.47
CA LEU A 82 -18.61 -1.70 -11.25
C LEU A 82 -19.96 -1.99 -11.92
N LEU A 83 -20.15 -3.20 -12.43
CA LEU A 83 -21.43 -3.64 -13.00
C LEU A 83 -22.52 -3.72 -11.93
N ASN A 84 -22.22 -4.26 -10.75
CA ASN A 84 -23.17 -4.28 -9.63
C ASN A 84 -23.57 -2.86 -9.20
N TRP A 85 -22.61 -1.94 -9.12
CA TRP A 85 -22.91 -0.53 -8.87
C TRP A 85 -23.83 0.06 -9.94
N LEU A 86 -23.56 -0.20 -11.23
CA LEU A 86 -24.40 0.28 -12.32
C LEU A 86 -25.83 -0.28 -12.24
N ILE A 87 -25.98 -1.57 -11.90
CA ILE A 87 -27.28 -2.21 -11.69
C ILE A 87 -28.05 -1.52 -10.56
N ILE A 88 -27.39 -1.21 -9.45
CA ILE A 88 -28.01 -0.47 -8.34
C ILE A 88 -28.49 0.91 -8.79
N GLN A 89 -27.70 1.64 -9.59
CA GLN A 89 -28.10 2.95 -10.13
C GLN A 89 -29.33 2.85 -11.06
N ILE A 90 -29.42 1.77 -11.84
CA ILE A 90 -30.58 1.48 -12.71
C ILE A 90 -31.82 1.22 -11.86
N ILE A 91 -31.75 0.29 -10.89
CA ILE A 91 -32.88 -0.11 -10.04
C ILE A 91 -33.38 1.08 -9.22
N ALA A 92 -32.46 1.90 -8.70
CA ALA A 92 -32.80 3.10 -7.93
C ALA A 92 -33.33 4.26 -8.81
N THR A 93 -33.43 4.09 -10.13
CA THR A 93 -33.85 5.13 -11.09
C THR A 93 -33.00 6.40 -11.05
N LEU A 94 -31.72 6.26 -10.69
CA LEU A 94 -30.75 7.36 -10.56
C LEU A 94 -29.91 7.58 -11.82
N LEU A 95 -30.16 6.80 -12.89
CA LEU A 95 -29.45 6.95 -14.15
C LEU A 95 -29.66 8.32 -14.78
N ASN A 96 -28.55 9.02 -14.98
CA ASN A 96 -28.49 10.29 -15.70
C ASN A 96 -27.14 10.41 -16.41
N PHE A 97 -26.97 11.47 -17.21
CA PHE A 97 -25.74 11.71 -17.96
C PHE A 97 -24.49 11.77 -17.07
N ASN A 98 -24.59 12.34 -15.86
CA ASN A 98 -23.46 12.43 -14.92
C ASN A 98 -23.04 11.05 -14.41
N VAL A 99 -23.96 10.11 -14.21
CA VAL A 99 -23.64 8.72 -13.81
C VAL A 99 -22.88 8.02 -14.94
N ILE A 100 -23.31 8.19 -16.19
CA ILE A 100 -22.67 7.59 -17.36
C ILE A 100 -21.24 8.15 -17.54
N LEU A 101 -21.05 9.46 -17.38
CA LEU A 101 -19.73 10.07 -17.47
C LEU A 101 -18.73 9.52 -16.44
N LYS A 102 -19.21 9.13 -15.25
CA LYS A 102 -18.36 8.51 -14.21
C LYS A 102 -17.90 7.11 -14.57
N LEU A 103 -18.57 6.39 -15.48
CA LEU A 103 -18.14 5.06 -15.91
C LEU A 103 -16.79 5.11 -16.63
N ILE A 104 -16.55 6.14 -17.44
CA ILE A 104 -15.32 6.28 -18.23
C ILE A 104 -14.07 6.21 -17.33
N PRO A 105 -13.86 7.12 -16.35
CA PRO A 105 -12.68 7.07 -15.49
C PRO A 105 -12.61 5.79 -14.65
N ASN A 106 -13.74 5.19 -14.25
CA ASN A 106 -13.73 3.92 -13.53
C ASN A 106 -13.29 2.73 -14.39
N ILE A 107 -13.75 2.64 -15.64
CA ILE A 107 -13.39 1.54 -16.56
C ILE A 107 -11.89 1.57 -16.86
N VAL A 108 -11.33 2.75 -17.06
CA VAL A 108 -9.89 2.90 -17.34
C VAL A 108 -9.03 2.97 -16.07
N LEU A 109 -9.64 2.87 -14.88
CA LEU A 109 -8.97 3.02 -13.59
C LEU A 109 -8.17 4.32 -13.48
N LEU A 110 -8.79 5.46 -13.79
CA LEU A 110 -8.24 6.82 -13.67
C LEU A 110 -9.07 7.74 -12.74
N GLN A 111 -10.05 7.21 -12.03
CA GLN A 111 -10.95 8.01 -11.18
C GLN A 111 -10.24 8.76 -10.04
N SER A 112 -9.11 8.27 -9.52
CA SER A 112 -8.34 8.96 -8.47
C SER A 112 -7.54 10.16 -8.98
N TRP A 113 -7.38 10.31 -10.30
CA TRP A 113 -6.73 11.48 -10.92
C TRP A 113 -7.60 12.72 -10.92
N PHE A 114 -8.90 12.59 -10.62
CA PHE A 114 -9.85 13.70 -10.60
C PHE A 114 -10.09 14.16 -9.16
N PRO A 115 -9.90 15.47 -8.84
CA PRO A 115 -10.05 16.02 -7.49
C PRO A 115 -11.52 16.24 -7.08
N PHE A 116 -12.41 15.32 -7.47
CA PHE A 116 -13.85 15.41 -7.21
C PHE A 116 -14.33 14.16 -6.50
N GLN A 117 -14.84 14.31 -5.27
CA GLN A 117 -15.36 13.20 -4.46
C GLN A 117 -16.45 12.40 -5.16
N SER A 118 -17.26 13.08 -5.96
CA SER A 118 -18.31 12.46 -6.77
C SER A 118 -17.76 11.54 -7.87
N ILE A 119 -16.47 11.63 -8.20
CA ILE A 119 -15.76 10.81 -9.19
C ILE A 119 -14.91 9.74 -8.51
N TYR A 120 -14.00 10.09 -7.60
CA TYR A 120 -13.07 9.11 -7.03
C TYR A 120 -13.74 8.08 -6.10
N PHE A 121 -14.89 8.40 -5.49
CA PHE A 121 -15.71 7.44 -4.74
C PHE A 121 -16.89 6.86 -5.55
N SER A 122 -16.95 7.10 -6.86
CA SER A 122 -17.98 6.50 -7.72
C SER A 122 -17.65 5.05 -8.09
N GLY A 123 -18.65 4.29 -8.56
CA GLY A 123 -18.47 2.87 -8.86
C GLY A 123 -18.33 2.06 -7.58
N ASN A 124 -17.10 1.88 -7.13
CA ASN A 124 -16.77 1.27 -5.86
C ASN A 124 -15.94 2.27 -5.05
N ALA A 125 -16.43 2.64 -3.86
CA ALA A 125 -15.82 3.66 -3.01
C ALA A 125 -14.37 3.35 -2.62
N VAL A 126 -13.92 2.09 -2.68
CA VAL A 126 -12.53 1.69 -2.38
C VAL A 126 -11.68 1.54 -3.64
N SER A 127 -12.28 1.62 -4.83
CA SER A 127 -11.59 1.39 -6.11
C SER A 127 -10.58 2.47 -6.50
N TRP A 128 -10.60 3.65 -5.88
CA TRP A 128 -9.57 4.68 -6.11
C TRP A 128 -8.17 4.15 -5.81
N CYS A 129 -8.01 3.32 -4.77
CA CYS A 129 -6.72 2.72 -4.42
C CYS A 129 -6.23 1.77 -5.53
N LEU A 130 -7.16 1.15 -6.26
CA LEU A 130 -6.84 0.32 -7.42
C LEU A 130 -6.35 1.14 -8.62
N SER A 131 -6.92 2.34 -8.81
CA SER A 131 -6.46 3.31 -9.81
C SER A 131 -5.01 3.71 -9.54
N ASP A 132 -4.69 4.03 -8.27
CA ASP A 132 -3.33 4.36 -7.84
C ASP A 132 -2.37 3.18 -8.07
N LEU A 133 -2.78 1.98 -7.67
CA LEU A 133 -1.98 0.77 -7.80
C LEU A 133 -1.65 0.44 -9.26
N MET A 134 -2.60 0.66 -10.18
CA MET A 134 -2.35 0.51 -11.62
C MET A 134 -1.32 1.52 -12.13
N PHE A 135 -1.40 2.77 -11.69
CA PHE A 135 -0.36 3.76 -11.98
C PHE A 135 1.01 3.32 -11.43
N PHE A 136 1.08 2.81 -10.21
CA PHE A 136 2.32 2.33 -9.60
C PHE A 136 2.93 1.16 -10.39
N TYR A 137 2.10 0.23 -10.85
CA TYR A 137 2.56 -0.85 -11.71
C TYR A 137 3.14 -0.34 -13.03
N CYS A 138 2.52 0.67 -13.65
CA CYS A 138 3.05 1.31 -14.85
C CYS A 138 4.39 2.02 -14.57
N ALA A 139 4.52 2.71 -13.44
CA ALA A 139 5.73 3.43 -13.06
C ALA A 139 6.89 2.50 -12.64
N PHE A 140 6.58 1.34 -12.05
CA PHE A 140 7.54 0.46 -11.39
C PHE A 140 8.78 0.09 -12.25
N PRO A 141 8.64 -0.37 -13.52
CA PRO A 141 9.81 -0.78 -14.30
C PRO A 141 10.80 0.35 -14.55
N PHE A 142 10.34 1.59 -14.61
CA PHE A 142 11.18 2.77 -14.77
C PHE A 142 11.86 3.14 -13.45
N LEU A 143 11.09 3.17 -12.36
CA LEU A 143 11.59 3.48 -11.03
C LEU A 143 12.68 2.51 -10.58
N ILE A 144 12.45 1.19 -10.73
CA ILE A 144 13.41 0.17 -10.26
C ILE A 144 14.74 0.23 -11.03
N ARG A 145 14.70 0.53 -12.34
CA ARG A 145 15.92 0.70 -13.15
C ARG A 145 16.75 1.88 -12.66
N ILE A 146 16.12 3.00 -12.31
CA ILE A 146 16.80 4.17 -11.75
C ILE A 146 17.41 3.82 -10.39
N PHE A 147 16.63 3.15 -9.54
CA PHE A 147 17.03 2.83 -8.17
C PHE A 147 18.22 1.87 -8.11
N VAL A 148 18.18 0.81 -8.89
CA VAL A 148 19.25 -0.19 -8.91
C VAL A 148 20.53 0.37 -9.53
N LYS A 149 20.41 1.25 -10.54
CA LYS A 149 21.57 1.92 -11.14
C LYS A 149 22.32 2.81 -10.14
N ASN A 150 21.62 3.49 -9.23
CA ASN A 150 22.26 4.34 -8.23
C ASN A 150 21.50 4.40 -6.90
N ARG A 151 21.67 3.33 -6.10
CA ARG A 151 20.95 3.15 -4.83
C ARG A 151 21.10 4.32 -3.86
N LYS A 152 22.33 4.83 -3.69
CA LYS A 152 22.59 5.97 -2.80
C LYS A 152 21.83 7.22 -3.23
N LYS A 153 21.89 7.57 -4.52
CA LYS A 153 21.14 8.72 -5.06
C LYS A 153 19.64 8.52 -4.89
N ALA A 154 19.11 7.33 -5.14
CA ALA A 154 17.68 7.04 -4.96
C ALA A 154 17.22 7.27 -3.51
N VAL A 155 17.99 6.81 -2.52
CA VAL A 155 17.69 7.04 -1.09
C VAL A 155 17.74 8.53 -0.75
N TYR A 156 18.77 9.26 -1.19
CA TYR A 156 18.86 10.71 -0.95
C TYR A 156 17.74 11.50 -1.61
N SER A 157 17.43 11.21 -2.89
CA SER A 157 16.30 11.81 -3.61
C SER A 157 14.99 11.55 -2.87
N MET A 158 14.80 10.33 -2.35
CA MET A 158 13.60 10.01 -1.59
C MET A 158 13.54 10.74 -0.25
N GLY A 159 14.67 10.87 0.45
CA GLY A 159 14.75 11.70 1.66
C GLY A 159 14.32 13.14 1.39
N ILE A 160 14.80 13.74 0.29
CA ILE A 160 14.39 15.09 -0.13
C ILE A 160 12.89 15.15 -0.44
N ILE A 161 12.35 14.17 -1.17
CA ILE A 161 10.91 14.12 -1.51
C ILE A 161 10.05 14.01 -0.26
N VAL A 162 10.43 13.14 0.69
CA VAL A 162 9.71 12.96 1.96
C VAL A 162 9.80 14.22 2.81
N SER A 163 10.97 14.85 2.93
CA SER A 163 11.11 16.12 3.64
C SER A 163 10.27 17.22 3.02
N ALA A 164 10.30 17.36 1.69
CA ALA A 164 9.47 18.33 0.97
C ALA A 164 7.98 18.05 1.18
N TYR A 165 7.57 16.78 1.09
CA TYR A 165 6.20 16.36 1.37
C TYR A 165 5.76 16.79 2.77
N LEU A 166 6.54 16.47 3.81
CA LEU A 166 6.20 16.80 5.21
C LEU A 166 6.09 18.31 5.44
N VAL A 167 6.85 19.13 4.73
CA VAL A 167 6.71 20.60 4.78
C VAL A 167 5.44 21.04 4.04
N LEU A 168 5.24 20.56 2.81
CA LEU A 168 4.15 21.01 1.95
C LEU A 168 2.76 20.66 2.50
N ILE A 169 2.58 19.49 3.13
CA ILE A 169 1.28 19.08 3.68
C ILE A 169 0.73 20.02 4.75
N ASN A 170 1.61 20.78 5.44
CA ASN A 170 1.19 21.76 6.44
C ASN A 170 0.61 23.05 5.83
N ILE A 171 0.79 23.25 4.53
CA ILE A 171 0.36 24.46 3.80
C ILE A 171 -0.92 24.16 2.99
N ILE A 172 -1.29 22.89 2.85
CA ILE A 172 -2.44 22.49 2.04
C ILE A 172 -3.75 22.90 2.75
N PRO A 173 -4.68 23.56 2.03
CA PRO A 173 -6.01 23.87 2.56
C PRO A 173 -6.76 22.61 3.02
N GLN A 174 -7.45 22.69 4.17
CA GLN A 174 -8.15 21.55 4.79
C GLN A 174 -9.12 20.84 3.85
N ASP A 175 -9.83 21.59 3.00
CA ASP A 175 -10.76 21.06 2.00
C ASP A 175 -10.09 20.20 0.92
N LYS A 176 -8.79 20.36 0.71
CA LYS A 176 -8.00 19.64 -0.31
C LYS A 176 -7.11 18.56 0.28
N ILE A 177 -6.87 18.56 1.60
CA ILE A 177 -6.00 17.60 2.27
C ILE A 177 -6.43 16.17 1.96
N HIS A 178 -7.71 15.85 2.11
CA HIS A 178 -8.19 14.50 1.85
C HIS A 178 -7.85 14.02 0.43
N TYR A 179 -8.12 14.83 -0.60
CA TYR A 179 -7.77 14.44 -1.97
C TYR A 179 -6.24 14.32 -2.17
N ILE A 180 -5.49 15.37 -1.79
CA ILE A 180 -4.06 15.44 -2.10
C ILE A 180 -3.28 14.40 -1.31
N VAL A 181 -3.60 14.16 -0.04
CA VAL A 181 -2.85 13.28 0.84
C VAL A 181 -3.29 11.83 0.71
N TYR A 182 -4.60 11.58 0.63
CA TYR A 182 -5.15 10.22 0.71
C TYR A 182 -5.45 9.60 -0.65
N ILE A 183 -5.91 10.38 -1.63
CA ILE A 183 -6.44 9.86 -2.91
C ILE A 183 -5.49 10.05 -4.09
N CYS A 184 -4.67 11.11 -4.10
CA CYS A 184 -3.91 11.48 -5.28
C CYS A 184 -2.81 10.44 -5.62
N PRO A 185 -2.79 9.86 -6.83
CA PRO A 185 -1.79 8.87 -7.21
C PRO A 185 -0.34 9.35 -7.04
N LEU A 186 -0.07 10.63 -7.27
CA LEU A 186 1.29 11.16 -7.24
C LEU A 186 1.88 11.22 -5.82
N THR A 187 1.07 11.62 -4.84
CA THR A 187 1.50 11.65 -3.43
C THR A 187 1.58 10.23 -2.87
N ARG A 188 0.62 9.36 -3.24
CA ARG A 188 0.56 7.96 -2.81
C ARG A 188 1.64 7.08 -3.44
N LEU A 189 2.30 7.56 -4.50
CA LEU A 189 3.48 6.89 -5.05
C LEU A 189 4.63 6.81 -4.02
N ILE A 190 4.66 7.72 -3.05
CA ILE A 190 5.63 7.71 -1.95
C ILE A 190 5.56 6.41 -1.16
N ASP A 191 4.36 5.96 -0.79
CA ASP A 191 4.11 4.71 -0.08
C ASP A 191 4.70 3.51 -0.84
N PHE A 192 4.40 3.45 -2.13
CA PHE A 192 4.89 2.39 -3.00
C PHE A 192 6.43 2.40 -3.10
N ILE A 193 7.04 3.59 -3.23
CA ILE A 193 8.49 3.75 -3.28
C ILE A 193 9.15 3.36 -1.96
N ILE A 194 8.56 3.68 -0.81
CA ILE A 194 9.03 3.21 0.51
C ILE A 194 9.13 1.69 0.50
N GLY A 195 8.10 1.01 -0.02
CA GLY A 195 8.13 -0.44 -0.23
C GLY A 195 9.31 -0.94 -1.07
N MET A 196 9.58 -0.25 -2.18
CA MET A 196 10.72 -0.57 -3.05
C MET A 196 12.07 -0.40 -2.33
N LEU A 197 12.22 0.68 -1.56
CA LEU A 197 13.43 0.96 -0.79
C LEU A 197 13.64 -0.03 0.35
N LEU A 198 12.56 -0.47 1.01
CA LEU A 198 12.62 -1.51 2.04
C LEU A 198 13.18 -2.82 1.50
N TRP A 199 12.82 -3.18 0.27
CA TRP A 199 13.39 -4.35 -0.38
C TRP A 199 14.88 -4.18 -0.69
N GLN A 200 15.29 -3.01 -1.20
CA GLN A 200 16.72 -2.72 -1.41
C GLN A 200 17.52 -2.74 -0.11
N LEU A 201 16.94 -2.21 0.97
CA LEU A 201 17.50 -2.27 2.31
C LEU A 201 17.64 -3.72 2.77
N TYR A 202 16.58 -4.52 2.64
CA TYR A 202 16.59 -5.94 3.00
C TYR A 202 17.72 -6.71 2.31
N ILE A 203 17.85 -6.62 0.98
CA ILE A 203 18.96 -7.29 0.25
C ILE A 203 20.33 -6.80 0.75
N SER A 204 20.46 -5.52 1.10
CA SER A 204 21.74 -4.98 1.58
C SER A 204 22.14 -5.48 2.97
N ILE A 205 21.16 -5.84 3.81
CA ILE A 205 21.41 -6.26 5.20
C ILE A 205 21.27 -7.77 5.42
N GLU A 206 20.59 -8.51 4.53
CA GLU A 206 20.29 -9.95 4.75
C GLU A 206 21.55 -10.80 4.94
N SER A 207 22.67 -10.40 4.33
CA SER A 207 23.95 -11.10 4.41
C SER A 207 24.83 -10.65 5.58
N SER A 208 24.44 -9.59 6.28
CA SER A 208 25.21 -8.99 7.37
C SER A 208 25.33 -9.93 8.57
N VAL A 209 26.46 -9.83 9.28
CA VAL A 209 26.72 -10.61 10.50
C VAL A 209 25.64 -10.35 11.55
N PHE A 210 25.18 -9.11 11.69
CA PHE A 210 24.14 -8.71 12.63
C PHE A 210 22.81 -9.41 12.37
N VAL A 211 22.34 -9.44 11.11
CA VAL A 211 21.08 -10.12 10.77
C VAL A 211 21.18 -11.62 11.04
N LYS A 212 22.30 -12.25 10.66
CA LYS A 212 22.54 -13.68 10.95
C LYS A 212 22.53 -13.98 12.45
N GLN A 213 23.24 -13.17 13.24
CA GLN A 213 23.27 -13.32 14.70
C GLN A 213 21.87 -13.26 15.32
N ILE A 214 21.03 -12.32 14.86
CA ILE A 214 19.66 -12.17 15.34
C ILE A 214 18.77 -13.34 14.90
N THR A 215 18.89 -13.81 13.66
CA THR A 215 18.09 -14.94 13.16
C THR A 215 18.45 -16.27 13.81
N ASP A 216 19.69 -16.40 14.29
CA ASP A 216 20.22 -17.60 14.97
C ASP A 216 19.95 -17.59 16.49
N MET A 217 19.38 -16.50 17.04
CA MET A 217 18.99 -16.45 18.45
C MET A 217 17.90 -17.47 18.79
N HIS A 218 17.80 -17.81 20.08
CA HIS A 218 16.75 -18.68 20.60
C HIS A 218 15.35 -18.18 20.22
N ILE A 219 14.43 -19.12 20.00
CA ILE A 219 13.07 -18.85 19.52
C ILE A 219 12.37 -17.72 20.29
N SER A 220 12.47 -17.72 21.62
CA SER A 220 11.86 -16.71 22.50
C SER A 220 12.31 -15.27 22.19
N PHE A 221 13.61 -15.08 21.91
CA PHE A 221 14.13 -13.76 21.55
C PHE A 221 13.64 -13.30 20.19
N ARG A 222 13.55 -14.22 19.22
CA ARG A 222 13.01 -13.92 17.88
C ARG A 222 11.54 -13.52 17.96
N THR A 223 10.74 -14.25 18.73
CA THR A 223 9.33 -13.91 18.96
C THR A 223 9.18 -12.53 19.62
N LEU A 224 10.05 -12.19 20.58
CA LEU A 224 10.02 -10.87 21.22
C LEU A 224 10.31 -9.76 20.20
N ILE A 225 11.28 -9.96 19.30
CA ILE A 225 11.59 -9.01 18.23
C ILE A 225 10.42 -8.91 17.22
N GLU A 226 9.77 -10.02 16.86
CA GLU A 226 8.61 -10.03 15.97
C GLU A 226 7.37 -9.31 16.59
N ILE A 227 7.25 -9.29 17.91
CA ILE A 227 6.18 -8.58 18.63
C ILE A 227 6.40 -7.07 18.66
N ILE A 228 7.65 -6.58 18.67
CA ILE A 228 7.95 -5.14 18.75
C ILE A 228 7.25 -4.32 17.65
N PRO A 229 7.32 -4.68 16.35
CA PRO A 229 6.59 -3.97 15.30
C PRO A 229 5.06 -3.96 15.49
N LEU A 230 4.49 -5.04 16.03
CA LEU A 230 3.06 -5.11 16.33
C LEU A 230 2.68 -4.19 17.49
N LEU A 231 3.53 -4.08 18.50
CA LEU A 231 3.36 -3.11 19.59
C LEU A 231 3.47 -1.67 19.08
N ILE A 232 4.45 -1.37 18.22
CA ILE A 232 4.59 -0.05 17.59
C ILE A 232 3.33 0.28 16.79
N LEU A 233 2.80 -0.67 16.02
CA LEU A 233 1.56 -0.51 15.29
C LEU A 233 0.37 -0.27 16.23
N GLY A 234 0.25 -1.04 17.30
CA GLY A 234 -0.80 -0.87 18.31
C GLY A 234 -0.75 0.51 18.98
N ILE A 235 0.45 0.99 19.33
CA ILE A 235 0.66 2.35 19.86
C ILE A 235 0.28 3.39 18.82
N ALA A 236 0.68 3.22 17.56
CA ALA A 236 0.33 4.14 16.48
C ALA A 236 -1.19 4.22 16.24
N ILE A 237 -1.90 3.11 16.38
CA ILE A 237 -3.36 3.04 16.33
C ILE A 237 -3.99 3.78 17.53
N CYS A 238 -3.48 3.61 18.75
CA CYS A 238 -3.99 4.31 19.92
C CYS A 238 -3.79 5.84 19.85
N ILE A 239 -2.69 6.28 19.24
CA ILE A 239 -2.37 7.71 19.07
C ILE A 239 -3.12 8.33 17.88
N TYR A 240 -3.55 7.54 16.89
CA TYR A 240 -4.21 8.00 15.67
C TYR A 240 -5.29 9.08 15.86
N PRO A 241 -6.22 9.00 16.84
CA PRO A 241 -7.25 10.01 17.04
C PRO A 241 -6.72 11.41 17.39
N TYR A 242 -5.47 11.52 17.82
CA TYR A 242 -4.81 12.77 18.21
C TYR A 242 -3.88 13.32 17.13
N ILE A 243 -3.70 12.59 16.02
CA ILE A 243 -2.83 13.01 14.92
C ILE A 243 -3.60 13.95 13.99
N ALA A 244 -2.95 15.04 13.60
CA ALA A 244 -3.54 16.01 12.68
C ALA A 244 -3.89 15.38 11.32
N GLU A 245 -5.00 15.83 10.72
CA GLU A 245 -5.57 15.30 9.48
C GLU A 245 -4.63 15.37 8.27
N CYS A 246 -3.61 16.25 8.29
CA CYS A 246 -2.59 16.31 7.26
C CYS A 246 -1.63 15.10 7.27
N TYR A 247 -1.49 14.41 8.41
CA TYR A 247 -0.58 13.26 8.57
C TYR A 247 -1.30 11.93 8.71
N SER A 248 -2.45 11.92 9.39
CA SER A 248 -3.19 10.71 9.76
C SER A 248 -3.61 9.80 8.60
N PRO A 249 -3.89 10.29 7.36
CA PRO A 249 -4.31 9.42 6.26
C PRO A 249 -3.16 8.68 5.57
N CYS A 250 -1.90 9.07 5.81
CA CYS A 250 -0.75 8.58 5.02
C CYS A 250 0.56 8.57 5.85
N ALA A 251 1.23 9.72 5.98
CA ALA A 251 2.60 9.76 6.52
C ALA A 251 2.77 9.18 7.94
N TRP A 252 1.70 9.19 8.74
CA TRP A 252 1.70 8.58 10.08
C TRP A 252 2.03 7.08 10.05
N TRP A 253 1.63 6.35 9.01
CA TRP A 253 1.74 4.90 8.96
C TRP A 253 3.03 4.41 8.31
N TRP A 254 3.78 5.27 7.61
CA TRP A 254 5.01 4.89 6.91
C TRP A 254 6.01 4.15 7.79
N MET A 255 6.32 4.70 8.97
CA MET A 255 7.29 4.11 9.89
C MET A 255 6.80 2.80 10.51
N PRO A 256 5.59 2.71 11.11
CA PRO A 256 5.03 1.45 11.60
C PRO A 256 5.02 0.35 10.53
N MET A 257 4.58 0.67 9.31
CA MET A 257 4.49 -0.32 8.22
C MET A 257 5.87 -0.75 7.72
N ALA A 258 6.81 0.18 7.61
CA ALA A 258 8.18 -0.13 7.21
C ALA A 258 8.86 -1.10 8.17
N ILE A 259 8.75 -0.82 9.48
CA ILE A 259 9.33 -1.67 10.54
C ILE A 259 8.66 -3.05 10.53
N LEU A 260 7.33 -3.10 10.42
CA LEU A 260 6.57 -4.34 10.37
C LEU A 260 6.96 -5.22 9.18
N ILE A 261 6.98 -4.66 7.97
CA ILE A 261 7.30 -5.41 6.75
C ILE A 261 8.75 -5.89 6.78
N LEU A 262 9.70 -5.04 7.18
CA LEU A 262 11.12 -5.41 7.21
C LEU A 262 11.40 -6.50 8.24
N THR A 263 10.90 -6.35 9.46
CA THR A 263 11.13 -7.30 10.55
C THR A 263 10.58 -8.68 10.18
N LEU A 264 9.32 -8.76 9.73
CA LEU A 264 8.71 -10.03 9.37
C LEU A 264 9.34 -10.68 8.13
N THR A 265 9.94 -9.89 7.25
CA THR A 265 10.72 -10.41 6.12
C THR A 265 12.02 -11.04 6.60
N VAL A 266 12.75 -10.36 7.50
CA VAL A 266 14.01 -10.87 8.08
C VAL A 266 13.81 -12.23 8.74
N PHE A 267 12.75 -12.38 9.53
CA PHE A 267 12.47 -13.63 10.24
C PHE A 267 11.69 -14.67 9.43
N ASN A 268 11.31 -14.41 8.17
CA ASN A 268 10.49 -15.36 7.41
C ASN A 268 11.12 -16.76 7.22
N LYS A 269 12.45 -16.88 7.23
CA LYS A 269 13.15 -18.17 7.07
C LYS A 269 13.51 -18.84 8.41
N SER A 270 13.42 -18.11 9.52
CA SER A 270 13.95 -18.50 10.84
C SER A 270 12.95 -18.21 11.97
N GLY A 271 11.69 -17.95 11.64
CA GLY A 271 10.72 -17.31 12.53
C GLY A 271 10.37 -18.10 13.78
N GLY A 272 10.07 -17.37 14.85
CA GLY A 272 9.83 -17.90 16.19
C GLY A 272 8.41 -18.40 16.47
N GLY A 273 7.55 -18.47 15.45
CA GLY A 273 6.13 -18.80 15.59
C GLY A 273 5.77 -20.21 15.12
N TYR A 274 4.83 -20.84 15.83
CA TYR A 274 4.19 -22.16 15.63
C TYR A 274 3.54 -22.43 14.25
N PHE A 275 3.96 -21.77 13.16
CA PHE A 275 3.42 -21.99 11.81
C PHE A 275 4.34 -22.81 10.90
N HIS A 276 5.39 -23.43 11.46
CA HIS A 276 6.21 -24.43 10.79
C HIS A 276 6.03 -25.82 11.42
N THR A 277 4.83 -26.38 11.30
CA THR A 277 4.63 -27.83 11.38
C THR A 277 3.75 -28.28 10.22
N ALA A 278 4.40 -28.56 9.10
CA ALA A 278 4.08 -29.63 8.16
C ALA A 278 5.03 -29.48 6.97
N GLN A 279 6.04 -30.35 6.94
CA GLN A 279 6.77 -30.71 5.73
C GLN A 279 5.82 -31.41 4.75
#